data_AF-A0A8T7HBM6-F1
#
_entry.id   AF-A0A8T7HBM6-F1
#
_cell.length_a   1.000
_cell.length_b   1.000
_cell.length_c   1.000
_cell.angle_alpha   90.00
_cell.angle_beta   90.00
_cell.angle_gamma   90.00
#
_symmetry.space_group_name_H-M   'P 1'
#
loop_
_entity.id
_entity.type
_entity.pdbx_description
1 polymer ?
#
loop_
_entity_poly.entity_id
_entity_poly.type
_entity_poly.pdbx_seq_one_letter_code
_entity_poly.pdbx_strand_id
1 'polypeptide(L)'
;MKTRVIGMIIMAGVIVQIILGELDLLSPSMTNPITLIHGAIGISGLGLTLFMTNRALKISQTPITKYVMILASLLVLGQVATGGMLLTGMSTRVSDHAMTAYVIVFLLVGHVVYAINYAKKQKQ
;
A
#
# COMPACT_ATOMS: atom_id res chain seq x y z
N MET A 1 -8.11 -17.37 -4.21
CA MET A 1 -8.17 -16.47 -3.04
C MET A 1 -9.25 -15.39 -3.25
N LYS A 2 -10.10 -15.11 -2.25
CA LYS A 2 -11.15 -14.07 -2.34
C LYS A 2 -10.50 -12.67 -2.31
N THR A 3 -10.99 -11.71 -3.09
CA THR A 3 -10.46 -10.33 -3.19
C THR A 3 -10.34 -9.63 -1.82
N ARG A 4 -11.30 -9.88 -0.93
CA ARG A 4 -11.27 -9.40 0.45
C ARG A 4 -10.03 -9.83 1.22
N VAL A 5 -9.57 -11.08 1.03
CA VAL A 5 -8.36 -11.61 1.69
C VAL A 5 -7.12 -10.90 1.16
N ILE A 6 -7.06 -10.66 -0.16
CA ILE A 6 -5.94 -9.92 -0.78
C ILE A 6 -5.89 -8.49 -0.24
N GLY A 7 -7.05 -7.82 -0.15
CA GLY A 7 -7.14 -6.48 0.44
C GLY A 7 -6.66 -6.44 1.90
N MET A 8 -7.01 -7.45 2.70
CA MET A 8 -6.51 -7.58 4.08
C MET A 8 -5.00 -7.78 4.14
N ILE A 9 -4.44 -8.62 3.25
CA ILE A 9 -2.99 -8.84 3.16
C ILE A 9 -2.25 -7.55 2.81
N ILE A 10 -2.75 -6.80 1.80
CA ILE A 10 -2.17 -5.50 1.43
C ILE A 10 -2.21 -4.54 2.63
N MET A 11 -3.35 -4.45 3.31
CA MET A 11 -3.51 -3.55 4.45
C MET A 11 -2.57 -3.92 5.62
N ALA A 12 -2.52 -5.20 5.96
CA ALA A 12 -1.62 -5.71 7.01
C ALA A 12 -0.15 -5.47 6.65
N GLY A 13 0.22 -5.67 5.38
CA GLY A 13 1.55 -5.37 4.87
C GLY A 13 1.93 -3.90 5.10
N VAL A 14 1.09 -2.95 4.68
CA VAL A 14 1.35 -1.51 4.89
C VAL A 14 1.47 -1.17 6.37
N ILE A 15 0.63 -1.74 7.24
CA ILE A 15 0.71 -1.50 8.69
C ILE A 15 2.03 -2.00 9.27
N VAL A 16 2.46 -3.22 8.90
CA VAL A 16 3.75 -3.77 9.35
C VAL A 16 4.90 -2.86 8.89
N GLN A 17 4.86 -2.35 7.65
CA GLN A 17 5.89 -1.44 7.14
C GLN A 17 6.00 -0.16 7.97
N ILE A 18 4.86 0.43 8.33
CA ILE A 18 4.82 1.62 9.19
C ILE A 18 5.39 1.30 10.56
N ILE A 19 4.96 0.21 11.21
CA ILE A 19 5.47 -0.20 12.51
C ILE A 19 6.99 -0.39 12.48
N LEU A 20 7.52 -1.07 11.45
CA LEU A 20 8.96 -1.26 11.30
C LEU A 20 9.72 0.08 11.19
N GLY A 21 9.13 1.07 10.49
CA GLY A 21 9.71 2.41 10.37
C GLY A 21 9.66 3.21 11.66
N GLU A 22 8.53 3.19 12.38
CA GLU A 22 8.34 3.93 13.63
C GLU A 22 9.14 3.38 14.81
N LEU A 23 9.46 2.07 14.80
CA LEU A 23 10.33 1.46 15.81
C LEU A 23 11.82 1.74 15.59
N ASP A 24 12.18 2.54 14.59
CA ASP A 24 13.55 2.88 14.21
C ASP A 24 14.45 1.63 13.99
N LEU A 25 13.83 0.53 13.53
CA LEU A 25 14.50 -0.75 13.25
C LEU A 25 15.13 -0.78 11.85
N LEU A 26 14.88 0.25 11.05
CA LEU A 26 15.31 0.34 9.66
C LEU A 26 16.59 1.15 9.55
N SER A 27 17.60 0.58 8.89
CA SER A 27 18.72 1.34 8.36
C SER A 27 18.73 1.24 6.84
N PRO A 28 19.01 2.31 6.07
CA PRO A 28 19.01 2.28 4.61
C PRO A 28 20.23 1.52 4.08
N SER A 29 20.30 0.22 4.36
CA SER A 29 21.37 -0.68 3.98
C SER A 29 20.80 -2.01 3.48
N MET A 30 21.33 -2.47 2.34
CA MET A 30 21.02 -3.79 1.78
C MET A 30 21.63 -4.95 2.58
N THR A 31 22.42 -4.68 3.61
CA THR A 31 22.96 -5.70 4.53
C THR A 31 22.11 -5.87 5.78
N ASN A 32 21.17 -4.96 6.06
CA ASN A 32 20.26 -5.08 7.18
C ASN A 32 19.09 -6.01 6.82
N PRO A 33 18.90 -7.14 7.54
CA PRO A 33 17.85 -8.10 7.23
C PRO A 33 16.43 -7.53 7.40
N ILE A 34 16.22 -6.62 8.36
CA ILE A 34 14.93 -5.95 8.57
C ILE A 34 14.61 -5.04 7.38
N THR A 35 15.60 -4.30 6.88
CA THR A 35 15.46 -3.46 5.69
C THR A 35 15.16 -4.28 4.44
N LEU A 36 15.79 -5.44 4.28
CA LEU A 36 15.49 -6.37 3.18
C LEU A 36 14.06 -6.91 3.27
N ILE A 37 13.62 -7.33 4.46
CA ILE A 37 12.24 -7.78 4.70
C ILE A 37 11.26 -6.65 4.40
N HIS A 38 11.56 -5.43 4.86
CA HIS A 38 10.75 -4.26 4.57
C HIS A 38 10.67 -4.01 3.05
N GLY A 39 11.79 -4.02 2.33
CA GLY A 39 11.79 -3.91 0.88
C GLY A 39 10.96 -5.00 0.19
N ALA A 40 11.09 -6.25 0.62
CA ALA A 40 10.36 -7.39 0.08
C ALA A 40 8.83 -7.28 0.30
N ILE A 41 8.40 -6.86 1.50
CA ILE A 41 6.99 -6.59 1.80
C ILE A 41 6.46 -5.47 0.90
N GLY A 42 7.21 -4.38 0.72
CA GLY A 42 6.83 -3.26 -0.13
C GLY A 42 6.65 -3.66 -1.60
N ILE A 43 7.62 -4.38 -2.16
CA ILE A 43 7.58 -4.87 -3.55
C ILE A 43 6.44 -5.88 -3.76
N SER A 44 6.26 -6.81 -2.81
CA SER A 44 5.16 -7.78 -2.87
C SER A 44 3.80 -7.07 -2.77
N GLY A 45 3.69 -6.06 -1.90
CA GLY A 45 2.53 -5.20 -1.76
C GLY A 45 2.20 -4.45 -3.04
N LEU A 46 3.20 -3.97 -3.79
CA LEU A 46 3.01 -3.39 -5.12
C LEU A 46 2.39 -4.40 -6.09
N GLY A 47 2.96 -5.60 -6.19
CA GLY A 47 2.46 -6.65 -7.08
C GLY A 47 1.00 -7.02 -6.77
N LEU A 48 0.66 -7.20 -5.50
CA LEU A 48 -0.71 -7.50 -5.07
C LEU A 48 -1.68 -6.34 -5.35
N THR A 49 -1.22 -5.10 -5.14
CA THR A 49 -2.03 -3.90 -5.42
C THR A 49 -2.31 -3.79 -6.92
N LEU A 50 -1.31 -3.96 -7.78
CA LEU A 50 -1.48 -3.97 -9.24
C LEU A 50 -2.42 -5.09 -9.71
N PHE A 51 -2.30 -6.28 -9.12
CA PHE A 51 -3.22 -7.39 -9.40
C PHE A 51 -4.68 -7.01 -9.08
N MET A 52 -4.90 -6.42 -7.90
CA MET A 52 -6.23 -5.95 -7.48
C MET A 52 -6.75 -4.82 -8.38
N THR A 53 -5.89 -3.90 -8.80
CA THR A 53 -6.23 -2.80 -9.71
C THR A 53 -6.66 -3.31 -11.08
N ASN A 54 -5.87 -4.19 -11.68
CA ASN A 54 -6.20 -4.84 -12.95
C ASN A 54 -7.56 -5.55 -12.88
N ARG A 55 -7.82 -6.26 -11.77
CA ARG A 55 -9.10 -6.92 -11.54
C ARG A 55 -10.25 -5.91 -11.38
N ALA A 56 -10.05 -4.83 -10.65
CA ALA A 56 -11.07 -3.80 -10.43
C ALA A 56 -11.44 -3.07 -11.73
N LEU A 57 -10.49 -2.91 -12.66
CA LEU A 57 -10.72 -2.28 -13.96
C LEU A 57 -11.52 -3.19 -14.91
N LYS A 58 -11.27 -4.50 -14.86
CA LYS A 58 -11.94 -5.50 -15.72
C LYS A 58 -13.33 -5.91 -15.26
N ILE A 59 -13.61 -5.86 -13.96
CA ILE A 59 -14.92 -6.21 -13.40
C ILE A 59 -15.82 -4.97 -13.39
N SER A 60 -17.14 -5.16 -13.46
CA SER A 60 -18.12 -4.12 -13.16
C SER A 60 -18.03 -3.72 -11.68
N GLN A 61 -17.09 -2.83 -11.38
CA GLN A 61 -16.91 -2.16 -10.09
C GLN A 61 -17.33 -0.70 -10.24
N THR A 62 -17.67 -0.07 -9.11
CA THR A 62 -18.00 1.36 -9.10
C THR A 62 -16.81 2.19 -9.60
N PRO A 63 -17.04 3.34 -10.27
CA PRO A 63 -15.96 4.23 -10.71
C PRO A 63 -15.02 4.62 -9.55
N ILE A 64 -15.58 4.88 -8.36
CA ILE A 64 -14.81 5.20 -7.15
C ILE A 64 -13.83 4.08 -6.80
N THR A 65 -14.27 2.81 -6.81
CA THR A 65 -13.39 1.66 -6.58
C THR A 65 -12.25 1.62 -7.59
N LYS A 66 -12.52 1.89 -8.88
CA LYS A 66 -11.48 1.91 -9.92
C LYS A 66 -10.44 3.00 -9.66
N TYR A 67 -10.88 4.21 -9.35
CA TYR A 67 -9.98 5.33 -9.04
C TYR A 67 -9.14 5.09 -7.79
N VAL A 68 -9.76 4.61 -6.70
CA VAL A 68 -9.03 4.25 -5.48
C VAL A 68 -7.92 3.24 -5.79
N MET A 69 -8.23 2.18 -6.55
CA MET A 69 -7.24 1.16 -6.86
C MET A 69 -6.08 1.70 -7.72
N ILE A 70 -6.37 2.56 -8.70
CA ILE A 70 -5.33 3.26 -9.47
C ILE A 70 -4.45 4.12 -8.56
N LEU A 71 -5.06 4.95 -7.70
CA LEU A 71 -4.33 5.80 -6.76
C LEU A 71 -3.49 4.97 -5.79
N ALA A 72 -4.02 3.88 -5.26
CA ALA A 72 -3.28 2.96 -4.41
C ALA A 72 -2.05 2.38 -5.15
N SER A 73 -2.21 1.94 -6.41
CA SER A 73 -1.09 1.47 -7.23
C SER A 73 0.00 2.54 -7.40
N LEU A 74 -0.39 3.78 -7.67
CA LEU A 74 0.57 4.89 -7.86
C LEU A 74 1.30 5.23 -6.55
N LEU A 75 0.58 5.28 -5.43
CA LEU A 75 1.18 5.58 -4.13
C LEU A 75 2.15 4.47 -3.69
N VAL A 76 1.76 3.20 -3.85
CA VAL A 76 2.64 2.06 -3.52
C VAL A 76 3.85 1.99 -4.47
N LEU A 77 3.69 2.35 -5.74
CA LEU A 77 4.84 2.51 -6.65
C LEU A 77 5.78 3.63 -6.16
N GLY A 78 5.22 4.76 -5.73
CA GLY A 78 5.97 5.85 -5.10
C GLY A 78 6.71 5.41 -3.84
N GLN A 79 6.12 4.54 -3.02
CA GLN A 79 6.79 3.91 -1.86
C GLN A 79 8.01 3.10 -2.27
N VAL A 80 7.87 2.22 -3.26
CA VAL A 80 8.99 1.41 -3.76
C VAL A 80 10.10 2.30 -4.33
N ALA A 81 9.74 3.34 -5.09
CA ALA A 81 10.70 4.28 -5.65
C ALA A 81 11.45 5.06 -4.57
N THR A 82 10.72 5.67 -3.62
CA THR A 82 11.32 6.44 -2.51
C THR A 82 12.13 5.55 -1.56
N GLY A 83 11.70 4.31 -1.31
CA GLY A 83 12.49 3.32 -0.57
C GLY A 83 13.80 2.96 -1.28
N GLY A 84 13.76 2.75 -2.60
CA GLY A 84 14.96 2.54 -3.42
C GLY A 84 15.92 3.74 -3.37
N MET A 85 15.38 4.96 -3.42
CA MET A 85 16.15 6.20 -3.28
C MET A 85 16.84 6.34 -1.91
N LEU A 86 16.17 5.92 -0.84
CA LEU A 86 16.76 5.89 0.50
C LEU A 86 17.93 4.92 0.58
N LEU A 87 17.81 3.75 -0.05
CA LEU A 87 18.90 2.77 -0.14
C LEU A 87 20.12 3.27 -0.92
N THR A 88 19.96 4.26 -1.80
CA THR A 88 21.07 4.92 -2.50
C THR A 88 21.63 6.14 -1.75
N GLY A 89 21.19 6.38 -0.51
CA GLY A 89 21.72 7.44 0.35
C GLY A 89 20.98 8.79 0.29
N MET A 90 19.83 8.88 -0.38
CA MET A 90 19.04 10.13 -0.43
C MET A 90 18.18 10.31 0.83
N SER A 91 18.83 10.57 1.96
CA SER A 91 18.20 10.71 3.30
C SER A 91 17.12 11.79 3.39
N THR A 92 17.12 12.79 2.50
CA THR A 92 16.08 13.83 2.45
C THR A 92 14.69 13.29 2.08
N ARG A 93 14.57 12.03 1.64
CA ARG A 93 13.31 11.39 1.26
C ARG A 93 12.60 10.64 2.38
N VAL A 94 13.16 10.60 3.60
CA VAL A 94 12.58 9.83 4.72
C VAL A 94 11.16 10.32 5.05
N SER A 95 10.96 11.63 5.13
CA SER A 95 9.64 12.22 5.41
C SER A 95 8.62 11.92 4.32
N ASP A 96 9.01 12.05 3.05
CA ASP A 96 8.14 11.80 1.88
C ASP A 96 7.72 10.33 1.83
N HIS A 97 8.67 9.43 2.11
CA HIS A 97 8.45 7.99 2.19
C HIS A 97 7.48 7.65 3.31
N ALA A 98 7.73 8.10 4.54
CA ALA A 98 6.86 7.85 5.68
C ALA A 98 5.44 8.43 5.46
N MET A 99 5.34 9.69 5.03
CA MET A 99 4.06 10.36 4.78
C MET A 99 3.20 9.61 3.76
N THR A 100 3.81 9.15 2.67
CA THR A 100 3.07 8.44 1.62
C THR A 100 2.54 7.08 2.11
N ALA A 101 3.23 6.41 3.04
CA ALA A 101 2.71 5.19 3.69
C ALA A 101 1.41 5.46 4.46
N TYR A 102 1.35 6.57 5.22
CA TYR A 102 0.14 6.99 5.92
C TYR A 102 -1.01 7.32 4.96
N VAL A 103 -0.72 8.02 3.86
CA VAL A 103 -1.72 8.34 2.84
C VAL A 103 -2.34 7.07 2.25
N ILE A 104 -1.55 6.02 2.02
CA ILE A 104 -2.06 4.71 1.56
C ILE A 104 -3.04 4.13 2.57
N VAL A 105 -2.73 4.17 3.87
CA VAL A 105 -3.63 3.69 4.92
C VAL A 105 -4.96 4.44 4.89
N PHE A 106 -4.91 5.78 4.88
CA PHE A 106 -6.12 6.60 4.85
C PHE A 106 -6.98 6.32 3.60
N LEU A 107 -6.35 6.18 2.44
CA LEU A 107 -7.04 5.86 1.19
C LEU A 107 -7.76 4.50 1.27
N LEU A 108 -7.06 3.46 1.75
CA LEU A 108 -7.61 2.10 1.82
C LEU A 108 -8.69 1.97 2.90
N VAL A 109 -8.50 2.57 4.08
CA VAL A 109 -9.52 2.59 5.15
C VAL A 109 -10.75 3.38 4.69
N GLY A 110 -10.56 4.55 4.10
CA GLY A 110 -11.65 5.34 3.53
C GLY A 110 -12.44 4.56 2.47
N HIS A 111 -11.74 3.80 1.63
CA HIS A 111 -12.37 2.93 0.65
C HIS A 111 -13.18 1.79 1.28
N VAL A 112 -12.69 1.17 2.36
CA VAL A 112 -13.44 0.14 3.09
C VAL A 112 -14.75 0.71 3.63
N VAL A 113 -14.70 1.90 4.24
CA VAL A 113 -15.91 2.59 4.75
C VAL A 113 -16.89 2.88 3.62
N TYR A 114 -16.40 3.41 2.49
CA TYR A 114 -17.21 3.61 1.29
C TYR A 114 -17.87 2.32 0.81
N ALA A 115 -17.11 1.22 0.68
CA ALA A 115 -17.60 -0.05 0.18
C ALA A 115 -18.68 -0.66 1.09
N ILE A 116 -18.52 -0.54 2.41
CA ILE A 116 -19.53 -0.97 3.39
C ILE A 116 -20.82 -0.17 3.23
N ASN A 117 -20.72 1.16 3.13
CA ASN A 117 -21.89 2.03 2.99
C ASN A 117 -22.61 1.82 1.65
N TYR A 118 -21.87 1.63 0.56
CA TYR A 118 -22.43 1.29 -0.74
C TYR A 118 -23.19 -0.04 -0.70
N ALA A 119 -22.59 -1.08 -0.11
CA ALA A 119 -23.23 -2.39 0.02
C ALA A 119 -24.50 -2.34 0.89
N LYS A 120 -24.56 -1.50 1.92
CA LYS A 120 -25.78 -1.28 2.72
C LYS A 120 -26.89 -0.65 1.89
N LYS A 121 -26.59 0.39 1.09
CA LYS A 121 -27.55 1.06 0.22
C LYS A 121 -28.15 0.16 -0.86
N GLN A 122 -27.37 -0.79 -1.39
CA GLN A 122 -27.83 -1.74 -2.41
C GLN A 122 -28.75 -2.85 -1.85
N LYS A 123 -28.85 -2.99 -0.52
CA LYS A 123 -29.71 -3.97 0.16
C LYS A 123 -31.01 -3.35 0.69
N GLN A 124 -31.17 -2.04 0.56
CA GLN A 124 -32.39 -1.29 0.85
C GLN A 124 -33.17 -1.14 -0.44
#